data_AF-X0V482-F1
#
_entry.id   AF-X0V482-F1
#
_cell.length_a   1.000
_cell.length_b   1.000
_cell.length_c   1.000
_cell.angle_alpha   90.00
_cell.angle_beta   90.00
_cell.angle_gamma   90.00
#
_symmetry.space_group_name_H-M   'P 1'
#
loop_
_entity.id
_entity.type
_entity.pdbx_description
1 polymer ?
#
loop_
_entity_poly.entity_id
_entity_poly.type
_entity_poly.pdbx_seq_one_letter_code
_entity_poly.pdbx_strand_id
1 'polypeptide(L)'
;EVQLITCAIPQTAAEPDAGSVEEVLDDLEGNSLLPGEILTDTLYNSDDNVQLAAEYGIELVGPVPSGSAKSKGSDEYKRLNIDDFDVDETTEEVVCCPAGHAPDSSEHDRETSRTKTVMSDLACGPCDFRKECPVKKGRVGYCLEHTAKERRLAGRRRETATEVFRERYRIRGGIEGTNSGLKRRTGLGQLRVRGRPAVFHAIYLKIAGWNILRASVCAKMREIVWERANMAACWLNFGFLRWAKTLGSVPMSLKRQIRLHLQ
;
A
#
# COMPACT_ATOMS: atom_id res chain seq x y z
N GLU A 1 13.07 15.68 3.22
CA GLU A 1 12.29 14.99 2.18
C GLU A 1 11.00 15.74 1.90
N VAL A 2 10.40 15.53 0.72
CA VAL A 2 9.10 16.10 0.34
C VAL A 2 8.07 14.99 0.28
N GLN A 3 6.92 15.21 0.91
CA GLN A 3 5.76 14.31 0.81
C GLN A 3 4.85 14.85 -0.29
N LEU A 4 4.71 14.07 -1.35
CA LEU A 4 3.84 14.35 -2.50
C LEU A 4 2.71 13.32 -2.53
N ILE A 5 1.55 13.73 -3.01
CA ILE A 5 0.43 12.83 -3.28
C ILE A 5 0.57 12.36 -4.72
N THR A 6 0.84 11.07 -4.92
CA THR A 6 1.05 10.48 -6.25
C THR A 6 -0.22 9.89 -6.85
N CYS A 7 -1.11 9.37 -6.00
CA CYS A 7 -2.40 8.83 -6.36
C CYS A 7 -3.50 9.52 -5.53
N ALA A 8 -4.65 9.78 -6.14
CA ALA A 8 -5.82 10.30 -5.45
C ALA A 8 -7.10 9.84 -6.14
N ILE A 9 -7.91 9.03 -5.45
CA ILE A 9 -9.16 8.51 -5.99
C ILE A 9 -10.32 9.11 -5.19
N PRO A 10 -11.03 10.11 -5.74
CA PRO A 10 -12.18 10.67 -5.07
C PRO A 10 -13.37 9.70 -5.17
N GLN A 11 -13.86 9.25 -4.02
CA GLN A 11 -14.99 8.34 -3.90
C GLN A 11 -16.17 9.02 -3.18
N THR A 12 -17.35 8.40 -3.28
CA THR A 12 -18.52 8.85 -2.51
C THR A 12 -18.57 8.14 -1.16
N ALA A 13 -19.19 8.76 -0.15
CA ALA A 13 -19.26 8.18 1.21
C ALA A 13 -20.08 6.86 1.31
N ALA A 14 -20.64 6.38 0.20
CA ALA A 14 -21.39 5.12 0.13
C ALA A 14 -20.50 3.91 -0.22
N GLU A 15 -19.28 4.15 -0.69
CA GLU A 15 -18.36 3.09 -1.13
C GLU A 15 -17.46 2.66 0.05
N PRO A 16 -17.34 1.35 0.34
CA PRO A 16 -16.42 0.87 1.35
C PRO A 16 -14.97 1.08 0.92
N ASP A 17 -14.19 1.79 1.74
CA ASP A 17 -12.80 2.12 1.44
C ASP A 17 -11.90 0.87 1.26
N ALA A 18 -12.22 -0.27 1.89
CA ALA A 18 -11.37 -1.45 1.91
C ALA A 18 -11.04 -2.03 0.51
N GLY A 19 -11.92 -1.82 -0.47
CA GLY A 19 -11.74 -2.26 -1.86
C GLY A 19 -10.92 -1.31 -2.74
N SER A 20 -10.52 -0.14 -2.23
CA SER A 20 -9.78 0.86 -3.02
C SER A 20 -8.30 0.54 -3.24
N VAL A 21 -7.75 -0.49 -2.59
CA VAL A 21 -6.33 -0.85 -2.74
C VAL A 21 -6.02 -1.25 -4.18
N GLU A 22 -6.86 -2.08 -4.80
CA GLU A 22 -6.70 -2.51 -6.20
C GLU A 22 -6.65 -1.29 -7.14
N GLU A 23 -7.62 -0.38 -7.03
CA GLU A 23 -7.66 0.83 -7.86
C GLU A 23 -6.42 1.72 -7.68
N VAL A 24 -5.87 1.79 -6.46
CA VAL A 24 -4.63 2.54 -6.18
C VAL A 24 -3.42 1.86 -6.81
N LEU A 25 -3.33 0.53 -6.74
CA LEU A 25 -2.24 -0.23 -7.35
C LEU A 25 -2.25 -0.09 -8.87
N ASP A 26 -3.41 -0.19 -9.51
CA ASP A 26 -3.58 0.00 -10.95
C ASP A 26 -3.18 1.41 -11.41
N ASP A 27 -3.60 2.45 -10.69
CA ASP A 27 -3.21 3.83 -11.01
C ASP A 27 -1.69 4.03 -10.86
N LEU A 28 -1.08 3.48 -9.81
CA LEU A 28 0.37 3.56 -9.61
C LEU A 28 1.14 2.78 -10.68
N GLU A 29 0.67 1.60 -11.09
CA GLU A 29 1.27 0.83 -12.18
C GLU A 29 1.16 1.56 -13.52
N GLY A 30 -0.04 2.03 -13.86
CA GLY A 30 -0.30 2.77 -15.10
C GLY A 30 0.53 4.05 -15.22
N ASN A 31 0.92 4.66 -14.09
CA ASN A 31 1.79 5.83 -14.05
C ASN A 31 3.29 5.50 -13.83
N SER A 32 3.67 4.22 -13.73
CA SER A 32 5.04 3.77 -13.43
C SER A 32 5.58 4.35 -12.11
N LEU A 33 4.73 4.38 -11.08
CA LEU A 33 4.98 4.94 -9.75
C LEU A 33 4.84 3.90 -8.62
N LEU A 34 4.85 2.61 -8.95
CA LEU A 34 4.79 1.53 -7.94
C LEU A 34 5.98 1.66 -6.95
N PRO A 35 5.71 1.81 -5.65
CA PRO A 35 6.75 1.80 -4.62
C PRO A 35 7.14 0.38 -4.23
N GLY A 36 8.24 0.19 -3.51
CA GLY A 36 8.56 -1.11 -2.92
C GLY A 36 7.70 -1.46 -1.70
N GLU A 37 7.21 -0.45 -0.99
CA GLU A 37 6.36 -0.60 0.20
C GLU A 37 5.26 0.47 0.27
N ILE A 38 4.11 0.11 0.83
CA ILE A 38 3.00 1.04 1.09
C ILE A 38 2.57 0.88 2.56
N LEU A 39 2.70 1.95 3.35
CA LEU A 39 2.16 1.98 4.71
C LEU A 39 0.67 2.32 4.69
N THR A 40 -0.17 1.46 5.28
CA THR A 40 -1.63 1.62 5.30
C THR A 40 -2.21 1.53 6.69
N ASP A 41 -3.35 2.21 6.88
CA ASP A 41 -4.17 2.03 8.07
C ASP A 41 -4.76 0.61 8.14
N THR A 42 -5.11 0.19 9.34
CA THR A 42 -5.61 -1.15 9.66
C THR A 42 -6.75 -1.64 8.76
N LEU A 43 -7.61 -0.74 8.28
CA LEU A 43 -8.76 -1.10 7.44
C LEU A 43 -8.36 -1.65 6.06
N TYR A 44 -7.24 -1.18 5.52
CA TYR A 44 -6.77 -1.57 4.17
C TYR A 44 -5.89 -2.81 4.18
N ASN A 45 -5.54 -3.32 5.35
CA ASN A 45 -4.49 -4.32 5.50
C ASN A 45 -5.04 -5.75 5.74
N SER A 46 -6.12 -6.08 5.02
CA SER A 46 -6.66 -7.44 4.96
C SER A 46 -5.66 -8.41 4.34
N ASP A 47 -5.81 -9.71 4.61
CA ASP A 47 -4.96 -10.74 3.96
C ASP A 47 -5.05 -10.66 2.44
N ASP A 48 -6.26 -10.49 1.91
CA ASP A 48 -6.52 -10.43 0.47
C ASP A 48 -5.79 -9.23 -0.18
N ASN A 49 -5.80 -8.06 0.47
CA ASN A 49 -5.09 -6.87 -0.02
C ASN A 49 -3.56 -7.03 0.07
N VAL A 50 -3.04 -7.74 1.08
CA VAL A 50 -1.59 -8.02 1.16
C VAL A 50 -1.16 -8.98 0.07
N GLN A 51 -1.93 -10.03 -0.19
CA GLN A 51 -1.64 -10.96 -1.28
C GLN A 51 -1.70 -10.24 -2.63
N LEU A 52 -2.73 -9.43 -2.86
CA LEU A 52 -2.84 -8.61 -4.07
C LEU A 52 -1.65 -7.67 -4.24
N ALA A 53 -1.26 -6.92 -3.20
CA ALA A 53 -0.09 -6.03 -3.29
C ALA A 53 1.21 -6.79 -3.58
N ALA A 54 1.37 -8.01 -3.03
CA ALA A 54 2.53 -8.84 -3.30
C ALA A 54 2.60 -9.30 -4.77
N GLU A 55 1.47 -9.47 -5.47
CA GLU A 55 1.43 -9.74 -6.91
C GLU A 55 2.02 -8.58 -7.73
N TYR A 56 1.85 -7.34 -7.26
CA TYR A 56 2.47 -6.14 -7.83
C TYR A 56 3.93 -5.93 -7.38
N GLY A 57 4.49 -6.85 -6.58
CA GLY A 57 5.83 -6.73 -6.00
C GLY A 57 5.93 -5.68 -4.88
N ILE A 58 4.80 -5.37 -4.22
CA ILE A 58 4.69 -4.33 -3.19
C ILE A 58 4.45 -4.95 -1.83
N GLU A 59 5.21 -4.50 -0.83
CA GLU A 59 4.94 -4.85 0.56
C GLU A 59 3.89 -3.90 1.16
N LEU A 60 2.73 -4.44 1.55
CA LEU A 60 1.67 -3.67 2.21
C LEU A 60 1.82 -3.71 3.74
N VAL A 61 2.35 -2.63 4.32
CA VAL A 61 2.76 -2.56 5.72
C VAL A 61 1.67 -1.91 6.58
N GLY A 62 1.21 -2.61 7.60
CA GLY A 62 0.20 -2.07 8.51
C GLY A 62 -0.42 -3.10 9.43
N PRO A 63 -1.14 -2.66 10.49
CA PRO A 63 -1.68 -3.55 11.49
C PRO A 63 -2.76 -4.44 10.90
N VAL A 64 -2.78 -5.70 11.33
CA VAL A 64 -3.83 -6.64 10.93
C VAL A 64 -5.19 -6.18 11.48
N PRO A 65 -6.25 -6.06 10.65
CA PRO A 65 -7.58 -5.75 11.15
C PRO A 65 -8.06 -6.79 12.16
N SER A 66 -8.62 -6.31 13.27
CA SER A 66 -9.20 -7.17 14.29
C SER A 66 -10.40 -7.91 13.68
N GLY A 67 -10.22 -9.20 13.38
CA GLY A 67 -11.35 -10.07 13.06
C GLY A 67 -12.37 -10.08 14.21
N SER A 68 -13.60 -10.49 13.93
CA SER A 68 -14.70 -10.64 14.90
C SER A 68 -14.43 -11.61 16.08
N ALA A 69 -13.21 -12.15 16.19
CA ALA A 69 -12.76 -12.92 17.33
C ALA A 69 -12.53 -12.00 18.55
N LYS A 70 -13.48 -12.08 19.48
CA LYS A 70 -13.45 -11.48 20.80
C LYS A 70 -12.25 -12.01 21.61
N SER A 71 -11.10 -11.37 21.53
CA SER A 71 -10.06 -11.45 22.56
C SER A 71 -9.33 -10.13 22.69
N LYS A 72 -10.07 -9.05 22.98
CA LYS A 72 -9.48 -7.84 23.58
C LYS A 72 -9.05 -8.16 25.01
N GLY A 73 -7.93 -8.87 25.17
CA GLY A 73 -7.36 -9.22 26.46
C GLY A 73 -5.85 -9.41 26.32
N SER A 74 -5.11 -8.98 27.34
CA SER A 74 -3.65 -9.05 27.46
C SER A 74 -3.05 -10.47 27.37
N ASP A 75 -3.88 -11.51 27.31
CA ASP A 75 -3.48 -12.91 27.24
C ASP A 75 -3.53 -13.53 25.83
N GLU A 76 -3.93 -12.81 24.77
CA GLU A 76 -3.87 -13.33 23.38
C GLU A 76 -2.44 -13.70 22.99
N TYR A 77 -1.44 -13.02 23.54
CA TYR A 77 -0.01 -13.24 23.25
C TYR A 77 0.65 -14.37 24.04
N LYS A 78 0.01 -14.86 25.12
CA LYS A 78 0.49 -16.05 25.83
C LYS A 78 -0.03 -17.33 25.19
N ARG A 79 -1.07 -17.24 24.37
CA ARG A 79 -1.64 -18.42 23.71
C ARG A 79 -0.84 -18.72 22.46
N LEU A 80 -0.49 -19.99 22.31
CA LEU A 80 0.04 -20.51 21.07
C LEU A 80 -1.05 -20.44 19.99
N ASN A 81 -0.65 -20.20 18.76
CA ASN A 81 -1.52 -20.18 17.59
C ASN A 81 -0.86 -20.99 16.46
N ILE A 82 -1.46 -21.00 15.26
CA ILE A 82 -0.96 -21.81 14.15
C ILE A 82 0.44 -21.38 13.66
N ASP A 83 0.84 -20.12 13.87
CA ASP A 83 2.18 -19.61 13.52
C ASP A 83 3.29 -20.23 14.37
N ASP A 84 2.98 -20.82 15.53
CA ASP A 84 3.96 -21.54 16.34
C ASP A 84 4.26 -22.95 15.82
N PHE A 85 3.38 -23.49 14.97
CA PHE A 85 3.55 -24.84 14.43
C PHE A 85 4.43 -24.78 13.20
N ASP A 86 5.29 -25.78 13.05
CA ASP A 86 6.06 -25.95 11.82
C ASP A 86 5.12 -26.52 10.75
N VAL A 87 4.89 -25.76 9.69
CA VAL A 87 3.98 -26.10 8.59
C VAL A 87 4.77 -26.07 7.29
N ASP A 88 4.71 -27.16 6.53
CA ASP A 88 5.31 -27.22 5.21
C ASP A 88 4.56 -26.28 4.25
N GLU A 89 5.25 -25.30 3.69
CA GLU A 89 4.64 -24.29 2.83
C GLU A 89 4.11 -24.85 1.50
N THR A 90 4.59 -26.03 1.07
CA THR A 90 4.19 -26.65 -0.20
C THR A 90 2.96 -27.54 0.00
N THR A 91 2.92 -28.33 1.07
CA THR A 91 1.81 -29.25 1.35
C THR A 91 0.72 -28.63 2.22
N GLU A 92 1.02 -27.52 2.91
CA GLU A 92 0.19 -26.88 3.95
C GLU A 92 -0.09 -27.83 5.13
N GLU A 93 0.76 -28.85 5.33
CA GLU A 93 0.64 -29.82 6.41
C GLU A 93 1.56 -29.48 7.59
N VAL A 94 1.08 -29.76 8.80
CA VAL A 94 1.87 -29.56 10.02
C VAL A 94 2.94 -30.64 10.10
N VAL A 95 4.20 -30.24 10.21
CA VAL A 95 5.36 -31.11 10.42
C VAL A 95 5.53 -31.41 11.90
N CYS A 96 5.51 -30.39 12.75
CA CYS A 96 5.60 -30.56 14.19
C CYS A 96 4.96 -29.41 14.98
N CYS A 97 4.61 -29.69 16.24
CA CYS A 97 4.11 -28.68 17.17
C CYS A 97 5.27 -27.95 17.90
N PRO A 98 4.98 -26.87 18.64
CA PRO A 98 5.99 -26.09 19.37
C PRO A 98 6.77 -26.90 20.42
N ALA A 99 6.20 -28.02 20.89
CA ALA A 99 6.85 -28.95 21.81
C ALA A 99 7.70 -30.03 21.10
N GLY A 100 7.82 -29.97 19.76
CA GLY A 100 8.61 -30.89 18.94
C GLY A 100 7.92 -32.22 18.61
N HIS A 101 6.62 -32.36 18.88
CA HIS A 101 5.89 -33.58 18.54
C HIS A 101 5.33 -33.53 17.12
N ALA A 102 5.58 -34.57 16.33
CA ALA A 102 4.94 -34.77 15.04
C ALA A 102 3.46 -35.14 15.21
N PRO A 103 2.57 -34.76 14.28
CA PRO A 103 1.19 -35.22 14.29
C PRO A 103 1.07 -36.70 13.92
N ASP A 104 -0.03 -37.33 14.33
CA ASP A 104 -0.40 -38.67 13.87
C ASP A 104 -0.87 -38.62 12.40
N SER A 105 -1.57 -37.54 12.03
CA SER A 105 -1.89 -37.21 10.65
C SER A 105 -2.05 -35.70 10.44
N SER A 106 -1.72 -35.23 9.25
CA SER A 106 -2.05 -33.88 8.79
C SER A 106 -2.42 -33.96 7.32
N GLU A 107 -3.62 -33.53 6.97
CA GLU A 107 -4.14 -33.65 5.61
C GLU A 107 -4.70 -32.29 5.16
N HIS A 108 -4.23 -31.82 4.01
CA HIS A 108 -4.76 -30.63 3.37
C HIS A 108 -5.88 -30.97 2.38
N ASP A 109 -7.08 -30.43 2.64
CA ASP A 109 -8.21 -30.52 1.72
C ASP A 109 -8.21 -29.32 0.76
N ARG A 110 -7.95 -29.61 -0.52
CA ARG A 110 -7.91 -28.61 -1.59
C ARG A 110 -9.28 -27.99 -1.91
N GLU A 111 -10.39 -28.70 -1.67
CA GLU A 111 -11.73 -28.19 -1.95
C GLU A 111 -12.12 -27.11 -0.93
N THR A 112 -11.87 -27.39 0.35
CA THR A 112 -12.18 -26.44 1.43
C THR A 112 -11.02 -25.48 1.75
N SER A 113 -9.83 -25.73 1.19
CA SER A 113 -8.57 -25.05 1.53
C SER A 113 -8.25 -25.10 3.03
N ARG A 114 -8.70 -26.16 3.71
CA ARG A 114 -8.48 -26.39 5.15
C ARG A 114 -7.52 -27.53 5.34
N THR A 115 -6.56 -27.34 6.23
CA THR A 115 -5.72 -28.42 6.74
C THR A 115 -6.28 -28.89 8.07
N LYS A 116 -6.44 -30.22 8.20
CA LYS A 116 -6.82 -30.87 9.44
C LYS A 116 -5.67 -31.73 9.95
N THR A 117 -5.26 -31.43 11.17
CA THR A 117 -4.15 -32.11 11.86
C THR A 117 -4.66 -32.82 13.09
N VAL A 118 -4.30 -34.08 13.26
CA VAL A 118 -4.59 -34.91 14.43
C VAL A 118 -3.28 -35.19 15.17
N MET A 119 -3.26 -34.85 16.45
CA MET A 119 -2.15 -35.04 17.37
C MET A 119 -2.43 -36.19 18.34
N SER A 120 -1.36 -36.90 18.71
CA SER A 120 -1.42 -38.02 19.66
C SER A 120 -2.00 -37.64 21.03
N ASP A 121 -2.92 -38.46 21.56
CA ASP A 121 -3.46 -38.30 22.92
C ASP A 121 -2.37 -38.47 23.99
N LEU A 122 -1.36 -39.31 23.72
CA LEU A 122 -0.22 -39.54 24.61
C LEU A 122 0.72 -38.33 24.66
N ALA A 123 0.85 -37.58 23.57
CA ALA A 123 1.66 -36.36 23.52
C ALA A 123 0.89 -35.15 24.05
N CYS A 124 -0.36 -34.95 23.61
CA CYS A 124 -1.15 -33.76 23.94
C CYS A 124 -1.79 -33.80 25.33
N GLY A 125 -2.13 -34.99 25.84
CA GLY A 125 -2.76 -35.16 27.17
C GLY A 125 -1.91 -34.60 28.31
N PRO A 126 -0.63 -35.02 28.44
CA PRO A 126 0.27 -34.55 29.50
C PRO A 126 1.08 -33.29 29.15
N CYS A 127 0.85 -32.66 27.99
CA CYS A 127 1.66 -31.54 27.51
C CYS A 127 1.56 -30.30 28.42
N ASP A 128 2.68 -29.72 28.81
CA ASP A 128 2.74 -28.51 29.64
C ASP A 128 2.05 -27.29 28.97
N PHE A 129 2.13 -27.21 27.63
CA PHE A 129 1.51 -26.14 26.86
C PHE A 129 0.00 -26.31 26.68
N ARG A 130 -0.64 -27.35 27.26
CA ARG A 130 -2.05 -27.70 27.00
C ARG A 130 -3.04 -26.55 27.20
N LYS A 131 -2.80 -25.67 28.18
CA LYS A 131 -3.67 -24.53 28.49
C LYS A 131 -3.60 -23.41 27.44
N GLU A 132 -2.47 -23.30 26.77
CA GLU A 132 -2.14 -22.25 25.80
C GLU A 132 -2.23 -22.74 24.35
N CYS A 133 -2.19 -24.07 24.15
CA CYS A 133 -2.20 -24.73 22.86
C CYS A 133 -3.56 -24.61 22.14
N PRO A 134 -3.60 -24.28 20.83
CA PRO A 134 -4.84 -24.10 20.07
C PRO A 134 -5.53 -25.44 19.74
N VAL A 135 -4.84 -26.56 19.92
CA VAL A 135 -5.33 -27.91 19.60
C VAL A 135 -6.48 -28.32 20.54
N LYS A 136 -7.64 -28.67 19.99
CA LYS A 136 -8.85 -29.02 20.76
C LYS A 136 -9.04 -30.52 20.85
N LYS A 137 -9.49 -31.03 22.01
CA LYS A 137 -9.87 -32.44 22.14
C LYS A 137 -11.18 -32.67 21.40
N GLY A 138 -11.14 -33.48 20.35
CA GLY A 138 -12.29 -33.94 19.57
C GLY A 138 -12.61 -35.41 19.83
N ARG A 139 -13.45 -36.00 18.96
CA ARG A 139 -13.83 -37.43 19.05
C ARG A 139 -12.72 -38.38 18.60
N VAL A 140 -11.87 -37.95 17.68
CA VAL A 140 -10.83 -38.76 17.02
C VAL A 140 -9.43 -38.49 17.62
N GLY A 141 -9.35 -37.68 18.68
CA GLY A 141 -8.08 -37.27 19.30
C GLY A 141 -8.00 -35.75 19.45
N TYR A 142 -6.79 -35.23 19.53
CA TYR A 142 -6.54 -33.79 19.63
C TYR A 142 -6.39 -33.20 18.23
N CYS A 143 -7.28 -32.29 17.83
CA CYS A 143 -7.34 -31.76 16.46
C CYS A 143 -7.01 -30.27 16.40
N LEU A 144 -6.30 -29.89 15.34
CA LEU A 144 -6.07 -28.52 14.90
C LEU A 144 -6.59 -28.39 13.47
N GLU A 145 -7.35 -27.34 13.20
CA GLU A 145 -7.76 -27.01 11.84
C GLU A 145 -7.39 -25.56 11.55
N HIS A 146 -6.88 -25.32 10.35
CA HIS A 146 -6.49 -24.00 9.92
C HIS A 146 -6.57 -23.87 8.40
N THR A 147 -6.49 -22.63 7.93
CA THR A 147 -6.30 -22.25 6.52
C THR A 147 -4.98 -21.50 6.37
N ALA A 148 -4.43 -21.44 5.16
CA ALA A 148 -3.25 -20.62 4.86
C ALA A 148 -3.48 -19.13 5.24
N LYS A 149 -4.71 -18.62 5.03
CA LYS A 149 -5.11 -17.27 5.45
C LYS A 149 -5.04 -17.07 6.96
N GLU A 150 -5.54 -18.00 7.75
CA GLU A 150 -5.44 -17.94 9.23
C GLU A 150 -3.98 -17.98 9.69
N ARG A 151 -3.13 -18.77 9.03
CA ARG A 151 -1.68 -18.83 9.29
C ARG A 151 -0.99 -17.50 9.02
N ARG A 152 -1.17 -16.93 7.82
CA ARG A 152 -0.61 -15.61 7.46
C ARG A 152 -1.07 -14.51 8.42
N LEU A 153 -2.35 -14.48 8.77
CA LEU A 153 -2.89 -13.50 9.73
C LEU A 153 -2.32 -13.68 11.13
N ALA A 154 -2.10 -14.92 11.59
CA ALA A 154 -1.50 -15.19 12.89
C ALA A 154 -0.04 -14.71 12.96
N GLY A 155 0.78 -15.01 11.94
CA GLY A 155 2.16 -14.54 11.85
C GLY A 155 2.25 -13.01 11.78
N ARG A 156 1.44 -12.39 10.92
CA ARG A 156 1.40 -10.91 10.82
C ARG A 156 0.99 -10.22 12.11
N ARG A 157 0.08 -10.81 12.90
CA ARG A 157 -0.29 -10.26 14.23
C ARG A 157 0.89 -10.28 15.19
N ARG A 158 1.71 -11.33 15.15
CA ARG A 158 2.93 -11.42 15.96
C ARG A 158 3.96 -10.40 15.54
N GLU A 159 4.20 -10.28 14.24
CA GLU A 159 5.07 -9.25 13.69
C GLU A 159 4.63 -7.85 14.12
N THR A 160 3.34 -7.52 13.96
CA THR A 160 2.75 -6.23 14.33
C THR A 160 2.92 -5.90 15.81
N ALA A 161 3.00 -6.93 16.67
CA ALA A 161 3.17 -6.75 18.11
C ALA A 161 4.62 -6.40 18.51
N THR A 162 5.60 -6.63 17.63
CA THR A 162 7.02 -6.37 17.91
C THR A 162 7.32 -4.87 18.00
N GLU A 163 8.37 -4.52 18.74
CA GLU A 163 8.87 -3.14 18.78
C GLU A 163 9.47 -2.70 17.44
N VAL A 164 10.08 -3.63 16.71
CA VAL A 164 10.65 -3.39 15.38
C VAL A 164 9.55 -2.91 14.42
N PHE A 165 8.41 -3.60 14.40
CA PHE A 165 7.28 -3.18 13.59
C PHE A 165 6.74 -1.81 14.03
N ARG A 166 6.62 -1.55 15.34
CA ARG A 166 6.14 -0.26 15.84
C ARG A 166 7.03 0.91 15.42
N GLU A 167 8.35 0.73 15.44
CA GLU A 167 9.26 1.78 14.98
C GLU A 167 9.15 1.99 13.46
N ARG A 168 9.13 0.90 12.67
CA ARG A 168 8.92 0.97 11.22
C ARG A 168 7.61 1.69 10.87
N TYR A 169 6.53 1.38 11.58
CA TYR A 169 5.20 1.93 11.33
C TYR A 169 5.02 3.38 11.84
N ARG A 170 5.96 3.92 12.62
CA ARG A 170 5.88 5.28 13.19
C ARG A 170 5.75 6.37 12.13
N ILE A 171 6.33 6.14 10.94
CA ILE A 171 6.29 7.05 9.79
C ILE A 171 4.86 7.37 9.36
N ARG A 172 3.91 6.42 9.52
CA ARG A 172 2.50 6.62 9.17
C ARG A 172 1.86 7.82 9.88
N GLY A 173 2.33 8.16 11.09
CA GLY A 173 1.89 9.38 11.80
C GLY A 173 2.08 10.67 11.01
N GLY A 174 3.06 10.73 10.09
CA GLY A 174 3.28 11.88 9.22
C GLY A 174 2.16 12.12 8.20
N ILE A 175 1.39 11.09 7.83
CA ILE A 175 0.33 11.18 6.82
C ILE A 175 -0.84 12.06 7.30
N GLU A 176 -1.19 11.99 8.59
CA GLU A 176 -2.23 12.83 9.21
C GLU A 176 -1.92 14.33 9.07
N GLY A 177 -0.63 14.68 9.17
CA GLY A 177 -0.12 16.03 8.94
C GLY A 177 -0.32 16.48 7.49
N THR A 178 -0.07 15.59 6.52
CA THR A 178 -0.31 15.86 5.10
C THR A 178 -1.79 16.10 4.81
N ASN A 179 -2.67 15.22 5.28
CA ASN A 179 -4.12 15.36 5.07
C ASN A 179 -4.69 16.63 5.74
N SER A 180 -4.24 16.92 6.97
CA SER A 180 -4.64 18.14 7.69
C SER A 180 -4.11 19.41 7.00
N GLY A 181 -2.86 19.38 6.53
CA GLY A 181 -2.24 20.48 5.79
C GLY A 181 -2.97 20.77 4.48
N LEU A 182 -3.26 19.73 3.70
CA LEU A 182 -4.04 19.80 2.46
C LEU A 182 -5.41 20.43 2.71
N LYS A 183 -6.17 19.93 3.70
CA LYS A 183 -7.50 20.47 4.06
C LYS A 183 -7.44 21.94 4.45
N ARG A 184 -6.51 22.33 5.33
CA ARG A 184 -6.41 23.70 5.85
C ARG A 184 -5.90 24.70 4.81
N ARG A 185 -4.90 24.33 4.00
CA ARG A 185 -4.29 25.24 3.02
C ARG A 185 -5.11 25.38 1.73
N THR A 186 -5.77 24.32 1.30
CA THR A 186 -6.50 24.31 0.02
C THR A 186 -8.01 24.46 0.18
N GLY A 187 -8.54 24.33 1.41
CA GLY A 187 -9.98 24.31 1.65
C GLY A 187 -10.66 23.00 1.20
N LEU A 188 -9.91 21.90 1.06
CA LEU A 188 -10.45 20.60 0.64
C LEU A 188 -11.55 20.08 1.57
N GLY A 189 -11.53 20.46 2.85
CA GLY A 189 -12.53 20.03 3.83
C GLY A 189 -13.95 20.56 3.60
N GLN A 190 -14.12 21.65 2.83
CA GLN A 190 -15.43 22.19 2.53
C GLN A 190 -15.43 22.83 1.14
N LEU A 191 -15.97 22.11 0.15
CA LEU A 191 -16.02 22.55 -1.24
C LEU A 191 -17.26 23.43 -1.50
N ARG A 192 -17.08 24.51 -2.27
CA ARG A 192 -18.15 25.44 -2.69
C ARG A 192 -18.82 25.04 -4.00
N VAL A 193 -18.57 23.82 -4.48
CA VAL A 193 -19.14 23.26 -5.70
C VAL A 193 -20.04 22.07 -5.35
N ARG A 194 -21.00 21.78 -6.22
CA ARG A 194 -21.93 20.65 -6.08
C ARG A 194 -21.92 19.80 -7.35
N GLY A 195 -22.32 18.54 -7.22
CA GLY A 195 -22.33 17.58 -8.32
C GLY A 195 -20.99 16.86 -8.48
N ARG A 196 -21.06 15.54 -8.72
CA ARG A 196 -19.89 14.64 -8.73
C ARG A 196 -18.75 15.13 -9.65
N PRO A 197 -19.00 15.55 -10.91
CA PRO A 197 -17.92 16.00 -11.79
C PRO A 197 -17.18 17.24 -11.25
N ALA A 198 -17.92 18.25 -10.79
CA ALA A 198 -17.33 19.49 -10.28
C ALA A 198 -16.58 19.26 -8.95
N VAL A 199 -17.12 18.40 -8.09
CA VAL A 199 -16.48 18.01 -6.82
C VAL A 199 -15.17 17.28 -7.08
N PHE A 200 -15.16 16.26 -7.94
CA PHE A 200 -13.96 15.47 -8.22
C PHE A 200 -12.87 16.34 -8.87
N HIS A 201 -13.25 17.18 -9.84
CA HIS A 201 -12.31 18.11 -10.46
C HIS A 201 -11.70 19.09 -9.43
N ALA A 202 -12.51 19.61 -8.50
CA ALA A 202 -12.01 20.47 -7.43
C ALA A 202 -11.05 19.75 -6.48
N ILE A 203 -11.27 18.46 -6.21
CA ILE A 203 -10.35 17.63 -5.40
C ILE A 203 -8.99 17.53 -6.11
N TYR A 204 -8.97 17.12 -7.38
CA TYR A 204 -7.74 16.98 -8.15
C TYR A 204 -6.94 18.28 -8.23
N LEU A 205 -7.59 19.41 -8.55
CA LEU A 205 -6.90 20.70 -8.62
C LEU A 205 -6.32 21.14 -7.28
N LYS A 206 -7.01 20.85 -6.17
CA LYS A 206 -6.49 21.15 -4.82
C LYS A 206 -5.30 20.29 -4.45
N ILE A 207 -5.33 19.00 -4.80
CA ILE A 207 -4.21 18.07 -4.58
C ILE A 207 -3.00 18.49 -5.43
N ALA A 208 -3.21 18.82 -6.70
CA ALA A 208 -2.14 19.34 -7.57
C ALA A 208 -1.53 20.62 -7.01
N GLY A 209 -2.37 21.58 -6.57
CA GLY A 209 -1.90 22.80 -5.91
C GLY A 209 -1.09 22.52 -4.63
N TRP A 210 -1.52 21.55 -3.82
CA TRP A 210 -0.77 21.12 -2.64
C TRP A 210 0.61 20.55 -3.01
N ASN A 211 0.69 19.68 -4.01
CA ASN A 211 1.97 19.13 -4.49
C ASN A 211 2.92 20.24 -4.96
N ILE A 212 2.43 21.24 -5.68
CA ILE A 212 3.23 22.41 -6.10
C ILE A 212 3.76 23.17 -4.87
N LEU A 213 2.92 23.42 -3.87
CA LEU A 213 3.33 24.09 -2.63
C LEU A 213 4.37 23.30 -1.84
N ARG A 214 4.28 21.96 -1.83
CA ARG A 214 5.26 21.09 -1.17
C ARG A 214 6.57 21.01 -1.95
N ALA A 215 6.50 20.95 -3.27
CA ALA A 215 7.67 20.94 -4.14
C ALA A 215 8.44 22.26 -4.07
N SER A 216 7.75 23.42 -4.02
CA SER A 216 8.40 24.73 -4.03
C SER A 216 9.27 25.00 -2.80
N VAL A 217 8.93 24.42 -1.64
CA VAL A 217 9.73 24.55 -0.41
C VAL A 217 10.87 23.53 -0.33
N CYS A 218 10.86 22.48 -1.17
CA CYS A 218 11.89 21.44 -1.18
C CYS A 218 13.10 21.86 -2.03
N ALA A 219 14.28 21.96 -1.42
CA ALA A 219 15.52 22.36 -2.11
C ALA A 219 15.85 21.46 -3.30
N LYS A 220 15.79 20.13 -3.11
CA LYS A 220 16.06 19.14 -4.17
C LYS A 220 15.09 19.28 -5.36
N MET A 221 13.80 19.51 -5.09
CA MET A 221 12.84 19.73 -6.18
C MET A 221 13.10 21.04 -6.92
N ARG A 222 13.48 22.11 -6.21
CA ARG A 222 13.85 23.38 -6.86
C ARG A 222 15.07 23.22 -7.76
N GLU A 223 16.07 22.46 -7.32
CA GLU A 223 17.26 22.16 -8.12
C GLU A 223 16.89 21.40 -9.41
N ILE A 224 16.13 20.31 -9.30
CA ILE A 224 15.64 19.55 -10.46
C ILE A 224 14.86 20.44 -11.44
N VAL A 225 13.98 21.31 -10.92
CA VAL A 225 13.20 22.24 -11.75
C VAL A 225 14.12 23.27 -12.42
N TRP A 226 15.11 23.80 -11.70
CA TRP A 226 16.07 24.76 -12.24
C TRP A 226 16.93 24.15 -13.35
N GLU A 227 17.44 22.94 -13.15
CA GLU A 227 18.21 22.20 -14.17
C GLU A 227 17.38 21.96 -15.43
N ARG A 228 16.13 21.51 -15.27
CA ARG A 228 15.20 21.32 -16.40
C ARG A 228 14.88 22.64 -17.11
N ALA A 229 14.64 23.72 -16.37
CA ALA A 229 14.37 25.04 -16.93
C ALA A 229 15.58 25.58 -17.71
N ASN A 230 16.79 25.41 -17.17
CA ASN A 230 18.02 25.78 -17.84
C ASN A 230 18.27 24.95 -19.10
N MET A 231 18.06 23.63 -19.05
CA MET A 231 18.15 22.79 -20.25
C MET A 231 17.17 23.27 -21.32
N ALA A 232 15.92 23.56 -20.97
CA ALA A 232 14.92 24.07 -21.91
C ALA A 232 15.34 25.44 -22.49
N ALA A 233 15.84 26.35 -21.66
CA ALA A 233 16.34 27.65 -22.10
C ALA A 233 17.57 27.51 -23.02
N CYS A 234 18.50 26.61 -22.70
CA CYS A 234 19.64 26.27 -23.56
C CYS A 234 19.19 25.69 -24.90
N TRP A 235 18.19 24.80 -24.89
CA TRP A 235 17.60 24.24 -26.12
C TRP A 235 16.89 25.28 -26.97
N LEU A 236 16.12 26.19 -26.36
CA LEU A 236 15.48 27.30 -27.05
C LEU A 236 16.52 28.24 -27.67
N ASN A 237 17.60 28.56 -26.93
CA ASN A 237 18.71 29.36 -27.45
C ASN A 237 19.45 28.63 -28.59
N PHE A 238 19.68 27.32 -28.49
CA PHE A 238 20.28 26.54 -29.58
C PHE A 238 19.38 26.43 -30.81
N GLY A 239 18.06 26.26 -30.61
CA GLY A 239 17.06 26.27 -31.67
C GLY A 239 17.02 27.62 -32.38
N PHE A 240 17.04 28.72 -31.61
CA PHE A 240 17.08 30.08 -32.14
C PHE A 240 18.38 30.38 -32.89
N LEU A 241 19.54 29.96 -32.36
CA LEU A 241 20.84 30.10 -33.02
C LEU A 241 20.92 29.26 -34.31
N ARG A 242 20.33 28.07 -34.32
CA ARG A 242 20.25 27.22 -35.51
C ARG A 242 19.33 27.84 -36.56
N TRP A 243 18.21 28.44 -36.14
CA TRP A 243 17.27 29.15 -37.01
C TRP A 243 17.89 30.44 -37.60
N ALA A 244 18.62 31.20 -36.78
CA ALA A 244 19.36 32.38 -37.21
C ALA A 244 20.48 32.03 -38.23
N LYS A 245 21.18 30.90 -38.04
CA LYS A 245 22.16 30.40 -39.02
C LYS A 245 21.49 29.95 -40.34
N THR A 246 20.29 29.39 -40.32
CA THR A 246 19.54 29.05 -41.55
C THR A 246 18.92 30.26 -42.25
N LEU A 247 18.60 31.33 -41.53
CA LEU A 247 18.12 32.59 -42.11
C LEU A 247 19.26 33.45 -42.68
N GLY A 248 20.50 33.23 -42.23
CA GLY A 248 21.71 33.90 -42.75
C GLY A 248 22.14 33.47 -44.17
N SER A 249 21.42 32.56 -44.82
CA SER A 249 21.74 32.04 -46.16
C SER A 249 20.72 32.36 -47.26
N VAL A 250 19.79 33.29 -47.03
CA VAL A 250 18.88 33.76 -48.11
C VAL A 250 19.38 35.10 -48.65
N PRO A 251 19.85 35.19 -49.91
CA PRO A 251 20.23 36.48 -50.48
C PRO A 251 18.98 37.35 -50.66
N MET A 252 19.04 38.57 -50.10
CA MET A 252 18.05 39.61 -50.32
C MET A 252 17.92 39.95 -51.80
N SER A 253 16.75 39.66 -52.40
CA SER A 253 16.31 40.28 -53.65
C SER A 253 15.31 41.38 -53.32
N LEU A 254 15.71 42.61 -53.64
CA LEU A 254 14.94 43.84 -53.49
C LEU A 254 13.76 43.93 -54.49
N LYS A 255 12.69 44.63 -54.07
CA LYS A 255 11.47 45.06 -54.81
C LYS A 255 10.35 43.99 -54.82
N ARG A 256 9.07 44.29 -54.54
CA ARG A 256 8.24 45.49 -54.79
C ARG A 256 7.17 45.73 -53.70
N GLN A 257 6.74 47.00 -53.61
CA GLN A 257 5.56 47.50 -52.89
C GLN A 257 4.28 46.69 -53.19
N ILE A 258 3.41 46.54 -52.18
CA ILE A 258 1.95 46.79 -52.26
C ILE A 258 1.45 47.15 -50.84
N ARG A 259 0.45 48.03 -50.80
CA ARG A 259 -0.15 48.77 -49.69
C ARG A 259 -1.54 48.18 -49.38
N LEU A 260 -2.06 48.43 -48.15
CA LEU A 260 -3.47 48.34 -47.68
C LEU A 260 -3.97 46.93 -47.28
N HIS A 261 -4.87 46.69 -46.31
CA HIS A 261 -5.56 47.44 -45.23
C HIS A 261 -6.20 46.41 -44.25
N LEU A 262 -6.74 46.89 -43.12
CA LEU A 262 -7.48 46.15 -42.09
C LEU A 262 -8.69 45.32 -42.60
N GLN A 263 -8.97 44.24 -41.88
CA GLN A 263 -10.26 44.03 -41.18
C GLN A 263 -9.97 43.59 -39.75
#